data_AF-A0BVN6-F1
#
_entry.id   AF-A0BVN6-F1
#
_cell.length_a   1.000
_cell.length_b   1.000
_cell.length_c   1.000
_cell.angle_alpha   90.00
_cell.angle_beta   90.00
_cell.angle_gamma   90.00
#
_symmetry.space_group_name_H-M   'P 1'
#
loop_
_entity.id
_entity.type
_entity.pdbx_description
1 polymer ?
#
loop_
_entity_poly.entity_id
_entity_poly.type
_entity_poly.pdbx_seq_one_letter_code
_entity_poly.pdbx_strand_id
1 'polypeptide(L)'
;MENKVILGYWPIRGLAQPLRFFLEYIELPYEDKRYNDPQEWFGKDDQTFNSPFTNLPYLKDGDHTVFESDAIYHYLAHKVNKPELLGKDAKQQTMVATIRGAIGDLKASFFTWAYGNKETAEAKKEDMLKEAGEFFRAFNTTLERSTWLTGDTITYIDFVLWEFVDEFLVLAPEVITSKPKLVEFHNRISEFPQIKKYLESPNYIKRPFNSPPFAVFF
;
A
#
# COMPACT_ATOMS: atom_id res chain seq x y z
N MET A 1 -16.64 -7.99 -21.98
CA MET A 1 -16.28 -7.07 -20.88
C MET A 1 -16.13 -7.85 -19.56
N GLU A 2 -15.78 -9.14 -19.60
CA GLU A 2 -16.06 -10.10 -18.50
C GLU A 2 -14.92 -10.37 -17.51
N ASN A 3 -13.80 -9.62 -17.54
CA ASN A 3 -12.64 -9.90 -16.67
C ASN A 3 -12.11 -8.69 -15.89
N LYS A 4 -12.88 -7.60 -15.79
CA LYS A 4 -12.46 -6.37 -15.09
C LYS A 4 -12.98 -6.38 -13.65
N VAL A 5 -12.09 -6.18 -12.68
CA VAL A 5 -12.45 -5.99 -11.26
C VAL A 5 -12.66 -4.51 -10.94
N ILE A 6 -13.34 -4.18 -9.85
CA ILE A 6 -13.52 -2.79 -9.37
C ILE A 6 -12.80 -2.66 -8.03
N LEU A 7 -11.80 -1.80 -7.94
CA LEU A 7 -11.16 -1.38 -6.70
C LEU A 7 -11.84 -0.08 -6.24
N GLY A 8 -12.54 -0.13 -5.11
CA GLY A 8 -13.19 1.04 -4.51
C GLY A 8 -12.36 1.65 -3.40
N TYR A 9 -12.07 2.96 -3.49
CA TYR A 9 -11.40 3.71 -2.43
C TYR A 9 -11.64 5.23 -2.53
N TRP A 10 -11.09 5.97 -1.56
CA TRP A 10 -10.99 7.43 -1.63
C TRP A 10 -10.06 7.88 -2.78
N PRO A 11 -10.21 9.12 -3.30
CA PRO A 11 -9.34 9.72 -4.31
C PRO A 11 -7.98 10.17 -3.72
N ILE A 12 -7.39 9.32 -2.88
CA ILE A 12 -6.08 9.49 -2.25
C ILE A 12 -5.28 8.21 -2.49
N ARG A 13 -3.99 8.22 -2.16
CA ARG A 13 -3.17 7.01 -2.22
C ARG A 13 -3.58 6.03 -1.11
N GLY A 14 -3.37 6.40 0.14
CA GLY A 14 -3.80 5.66 1.33
C GLY A 14 -3.55 4.16 1.26
N LEU A 15 -4.51 3.36 1.70
CA LEU A 15 -4.42 1.90 1.70
C LEU A 15 -4.54 1.28 0.30
N ALA A 16 -5.13 1.99 -0.67
CA ALA A 16 -5.39 1.46 -2.00
C ALA A 16 -4.24 1.64 -2.99
N GLN A 17 -3.31 2.57 -2.75
CA GLN A 17 -2.20 2.77 -3.68
C GLN A 17 -1.29 1.55 -3.85
N PRO A 18 -0.89 0.84 -2.77
CA PRO A 18 -0.22 -0.45 -2.89
C PRO A 18 -1.01 -1.47 -3.74
N LEU A 19 -2.35 -1.50 -3.59
CA LEU A 19 -3.24 -2.37 -4.37
C LEU A 19 -3.28 -1.98 -5.86
N ARG A 20 -3.28 -0.68 -6.17
CA ARG A 20 -3.18 -0.18 -7.55
C ARG A 20 -1.87 -0.64 -8.18
N PHE A 21 -0.74 -0.46 -7.50
CA PHE A 21 0.55 -0.98 -8.00
C PHE A 21 0.54 -2.49 -8.19
N PHE A 22 -0.08 -3.24 -7.28
CA PHE A 22 -0.19 -4.69 -7.42
C PHE A 22 -1.06 -5.11 -8.61
N LEU A 23 -2.20 -4.45 -8.83
CA LEU A 23 -3.08 -4.66 -9.99
C LEU A 23 -2.36 -4.37 -11.32
N GLU A 24 -1.63 -3.25 -11.37
CA GLU A 24 -0.80 -2.90 -12.53
C GLU A 24 0.31 -3.94 -12.73
N TYR A 25 0.99 -4.37 -11.67
CA TYR A 25 2.06 -5.37 -11.73
C TYR A 25 1.59 -6.71 -12.30
N ILE A 26 0.43 -7.21 -11.86
CA ILE A 26 -0.18 -8.45 -12.36
C ILE A 26 -0.93 -8.26 -13.68
N GLU A 27 -0.95 -7.03 -14.21
CA GLU A 27 -1.60 -6.62 -15.47
C GLU A 27 -3.08 -7.01 -15.54
N LEU A 28 -3.79 -6.98 -14.39
CA LEU A 28 -5.21 -7.28 -14.33
C LEU A 28 -6.02 -5.99 -14.61
N PRO A 29 -6.86 -5.95 -15.66
CA PRO A 29 -7.70 -4.80 -15.92
C PRO A 29 -8.64 -4.52 -14.75
N TYR A 30 -8.69 -3.27 -14.31
CA TYR A 30 -9.54 -2.87 -13.18
C TYR A 30 -10.17 -1.49 -13.39
N GLU A 31 -11.20 -1.22 -12.61
CA GLU A 31 -11.81 0.09 -12.42
C GLU A 31 -11.33 0.64 -11.10
N ASP A 32 -10.77 1.85 -11.09
CA ASP A 32 -10.50 2.58 -9.85
C ASP A 32 -11.71 3.44 -9.52
N LYS A 33 -12.66 2.89 -8.77
CA LYS A 33 -13.85 3.62 -8.32
C LYS A 33 -13.47 4.52 -7.16
N ARG A 34 -13.42 5.83 -7.44
CA ARG A 34 -13.01 6.86 -6.49
C ARG A 34 -14.21 7.61 -5.92
N TYR A 35 -14.41 7.53 -4.62
CA TYR A 35 -15.49 8.24 -3.91
C TYR A 35 -15.07 9.68 -3.60
N ASN A 36 -15.43 10.63 -4.46
CA ASN A 36 -15.10 12.05 -4.24
C ASN A 36 -16.04 12.69 -3.21
N ASP A 37 -17.26 12.19 -3.11
CA ASP A 37 -18.24 12.57 -2.10
C ASP A 37 -18.42 11.41 -1.10
N PRO A 38 -18.12 11.60 0.20
CA PRO A 38 -18.39 10.60 1.23
C PRO A 38 -19.83 10.06 1.23
N GLN A 39 -20.82 10.83 0.79
CA GLN A 39 -22.21 10.38 0.69
C GLN A 39 -22.42 9.32 -0.41
N GLU A 40 -21.58 9.27 -1.44
CA GLU A 40 -21.61 8.18 -2.43
C GLU A 40 -21.22 6.85 -1.80
N TRP A 41 -20.34 6.88 -0.79
CA TRP A 41 -19.98 5.70 -0.02
C TRP A 41 -21.01 5.41 1.07
N PHE A 42 -21.08 6.26 2.10
CA PHE A 42 -21.87 6.02 3.32
C PHE A 42 -23.39 6.04 3.09
N GLY A 43 -23.85 6.79 2.09
CA GLY A 43 -25.27 6.95 1.78
C GLY A 43 -25.79 6.00 0.70
N LYS A 44 -24.91 5.26 0.01
CA LYS A 44 -25.30 4.38 -1.10
C LYS A 44 -24.57 3.05 -1.03
N ASP A 45 -23.33 3.00 -1.53
CA ASP A 45 -22.65 1.74 -1.82
C ASP A 45 -22.46 0.86 -0.58
N ASP A 46 -22.03 1.44 0.54
CA ASP A 46 -21.85 0.74 1.82
C ASP A 46 -23.12 -0.04 2.23
N GLN A 47 -24.28 0.61 2.09
CA GLN A 47 -25.59 0.04 2.40
C GLN A 47 -26.00 -1.11 1.47
N THR A 48 -25.38 -1.23 0.30
CA THR A 48 -25.72 -2.26 -0.70
C THR A 48 -24.90 -3.54 -0.55
N PHE A 49 -23.73 -3.51 0.09
CA PHE A 49 -22.83 -4.66 0.17
C PHE A 49 -23.31 -5.76 1.12
N ASN A 50 -24.23 -5.45 2.04
CA ASN A 50 -24.84 -6.40 2.98
C ASN A 50 -23.82 -7.33 3.66
N SER A 51 -22.68 -6.78 4.07
CA SER A 51 -21.59 -7.47 4.74
C SER A 51 -21.29 -6.78 6.08
N PRO A 52 -21.03 -7.52 7.17
CA PRO A 52 -20.59 -6.91 8.42
C PRO A 52 -19.15 -6.37 8.34
N PHE A 53 -18.44 -6.63 7.24
CA PHE A 53 -17.06 -6.20 7.00
C PHE A 53 -16.96 -5.12 5.92
N THR A 54 -18.08 -4.48 5.54
CA THR A 54 -18.05 -3.44 4.51
C THR A 54 -17.13 -2.30 4.91
N ASN A 55 -16.09 -2.06 4.12
CA ASN A 55 -15.08 -1.05 4.38
C ASN A 55 -14.35 -0.65 3.10
N LEU A 56 -13.54 0.41 3.17
CA LEU A 56 -12.63 0.83 2.11
C LEU A 56 -11.17 0.50 2.50
N PRO A 57 -10.35 -0.06 1.59
CA PRO A 57 -10.68 -0.44 0.22
C PRO A 57 -11.49 -1.74 0.15
N TYR A 58 -12.24 -1.88 -0.95
CA TYR A 58 -12.85 -3.15 -1.36
C TYR A 58 -12.47 -3.48 -2.81
N LEU A 59 -12.55 -4.76 -3.15
CA LEU A 59 -12.45 -5.26 -4.52
C LEU A 59 -13.74 -6.00 -4.89
N LYS A 60 -14.43 -5.57 -5.95
CA LYS A 60 -15.60 -6.24 -6.50
C LYS A 60 -15.26 -6.96 -7.80
N ASP A 61 -15.68 -8.20 -7.92
CA ASP A 61 -15.46 -9.09 -9.05
C ASP A 61 -16.75 -9.86 -9.36
N GLY A 62 -17.54 -9.33 -10.28
CA GLY A 62 -18.92 -9.78 -10.49
C GLY A 62 -19.77 -9.59 -9.23
N ASP A 63 -20.35 -10.69 -8.74
CA ASP A 63 -21.18 -10.72 -7.53
C ASP A 63 -20.35 -10.89 -6.25
N HIS A 64 -19.06 -11.18 -6.36
CA HIS A 64 -18.17 -11.35 -5.21
C HIS A 64 -17.55 -10.01 -4.82
N THR A 65 -17.51 -9.71 -3.52
CA THR A 65 -16.83 -8.53 -2.98
C THR A 65 -15.90 -8.93 -1.85
N VAL A 66 -14.66 -8.47 -1.91
CA VAL A 66 -13.61 -8.67 -0.91
C VAL A 66 -13.34 -7.33 -0.23
N PHE A 67 -13.39 -7.31 1.09
CA PHE A 67 -13.02 -6.18 1.93
C PHE A 67 -11.66 -6.44 2.57
N GLU A 68 -11.09 -5.41 3.21
CA GLU A 68 -9.76 -5.44 3.86
C GLU A 68 -8.59 -5.56 2.88
N SER A 69 -7.65 -4.61 2.95
CA SER A 69 -6.57 -4.50 1.96
C SER A 69 -5.71 -5.76 1.85
N ASP A 70 -5.46 -6.46 2.96
CA ASP A 70 -4.68 -7.69 2.94
C ASP A 70 -5.43 -8.83 2.25
N ALA A 71 -6.72 -9.02 2.55
CA ALA A 71 -7.53 -10.06 1.91
C ALA A 71 -7.66 -9.84 0.40
N ILE A 72 -7.68 -8.59 -0.07
CA ILE A 72 -7.68 -8.27 -1.50
C ILE A 72 -6.41 -8.80 -2.20
N TYR A 73 -5.22 -8.71 -1.59
CA TYR A 73 -4.01 -9.30 -2.18
C TYR A 73 -4.11 -10.82 -2.32
N HIS A 74 -4.60 -11.50 -1.27
CA HIS A 74 -4.83 -12.94 -1.31
C HIS A 74 -5.77 -13.32 -2.45
N TYR A 75 -6.90 -12.62 -2.56
CA TYR A 75 -7.86 -12.84 -3.63
C TYR A 75 -7.25 -12.65 -5.02
N LEU A 76 -6.57 -11.52 -5.24
CA LEU A 76 -5.97 -11.18 -6.54
C LEU A 76 -4.89 -12.18 -6.96
N ALA A 77 -4.02 -12.59 -6.04
CA ALA A 77 -2.97 -13.57 -6.32
C ALA A 77 -3.55 -14.93 -6.77
N HIS A 78 -4.63 -15.39 -6.11
CA HIS A 78 -5.33 -16.60 -6.52
C HIS A 78 -6.11 -16.42 -7.83
N LYS A 79 -6.76 -15.27 -8.04
CA LYS A 79 -7.51 -14.97 -9.28
C LYS A 79 -6.63 -15.07 -10.52
N VAL A 80 -5.39 -14.60 -10.44
CA VAL A 80 -4.44 -14.66 -11.57
C VAL A 80 -3.59 -15.94 -11.58
N ASN A 81 -3.91 -16.91 -10.73
CA ASN A 81 -3.19 -18.19 -10.58
C ASN A 81 -1.68 -18.00 -10.32
N LYS A 82 -1.32 -17.03 -9.46
CA LYS A 82 0.06 -16.74 -9.02
C LYS A 82 0.16 -16.69 -7.49
N PRO A 83 -0.13 -17.80 -6.77
CA PRO A 83 -0.09 -17.84 -5.31
C PRO A 83 1.32 -17.52 -4.74
N GLU A 84 2.38 -17.65 -5.52
CA GLU A 84 3.74 -17.27 -5.15
C GLU A 84 3.90 -15.77 -4.84
N LEU A 85 2.98 -14.91 -5.29
CA LEU A 85 2.92 -13.48 -4.92
C LEU A 85 2.57 -13.27 -3.44
N LEU A 86 2.12 -14.33 -2.75
CA LEU A 86 1.89 -14.37 -1.30
C LEU A 86 3.08 -15.00 -0.55
N GLY A 87 4.12 -15.44 -1.27
CA GLY A 87 5.21 -16.27 -0.80
C GLY A 87 5.11 -17.71 -1.32
N LYS A 88 6.18 -18.20 -1.96
CA LYS A 88 6.20 -19.49 -2.68
C LYS A 88 6.24 -20.73 -1.78
N ASP A 89 6.64 -20.55 -0.52
CA ASP A 89 6.75 -21.59 0.48
C ASP A 89 6.42 -21.05 1.88
N ALA A 90 6.33 -21.94 2.87
CA ALA A 90 6.01 -21.58 4.25
C ALA A 90 6.98 -20.55 4.85
N LYS A 91 8.26 -20.58 4.45
CA LYS A 91 9.26 -19.64 4.93
C LYS A 91 9.00 -18.24 4.39
N GLN A 92 8.73 -18.10 3.08
CA GLN A 92 8.37 -16.82 2.49
C GLN A 92 7.04 -16.30 3.01
N GLN A 93 6.01 -17.14 3.14
CA GLN A 93 4.71 -16.72 3.69
C GLN A 93 4.84 -16.22 5.14
N THR A 94 5.66 -16.89 5.96
CA THR A 94 5.95 -16.43 7.33
C THR A 94 6.69 -15.09 7.33
N MET A 95 7.62 -14.90 6.39
CA MET A 95 8.34 -13.63 6.23
C MET A 95 7.40 -12.50 5.79
N VAL A 96 6.50 -12.75 4.82
CA VAL A 96 5.44 -11.80 4.42
C VAL A 96 4.62 -11.36 5.62
N ALA A 97 4.11 -12.30 6.42
CA ALA A 97 3.32 -12.00 7.61
C ALA A 97 4.12 -11.20 8.66
N THR A 98 5.39 -11.55 8.86
CA THR A 98 6.29 -10.85 9.79
C THR A 98 6.50 -9.40 9.36
N ILE A 99 6.82 -9.18 8.09
CA ILE A 99 7.02 -7.84 7.52
C ILE A 99 5.71 -7.05 7.57
N ARG A 100 4.57 -7.69 7.30
CA ARG A 100 3.26 -7.03 7.35
C ARG A 100 2.95 -6.51 8.75
N GLY A 101 3.23 -7.30 9.78
CA GLY A 101 3.13 -6.87 11.18
C GLY A 101 4.02 -5.67 11.47
N ALA A 102 5.30 -5.74 11.11
CA ALA A 102 6.24 -4.64 11.33
C ALA A 102 5.81 -3.34 10.62
N ILE A 103 5.36 -3.42 9.35
CA ILE A 103 4.81 -2.27 8.63
C ILE A 103 3.57 -1.73 9.36
N GLY A 104 2.73 -2.62 9.91
CA GLY A 104 1.54 -2.27 10.69
C GLY A 104 1.88 -1.43 11.92
N ASP A 105 2.89 -1.83 12.68
CA ASP A 105 3.34 -1.11 13.88
C ASP A 105 3.79 0.32 13.55
N LEU A 106 4.68 0.48 12.56
CA LEU A 106 5.12 1.81 12.14
C LEU A 106 3.97 2.63 11.53
N LYS A 107 3.06 1.99 10.75
CA LYS A 107 1.88 2.68 10.22
C LYS A 107 0.95 3.17 11.32
N ALA A 108 0.82 2.45 12.44
CA ALA A 108 0.01 2.90 13.58
C ALA A 108 0.62 4.13 14.26
N SER A 109 1.95 4.14 14.45
CA SER A 109 2.70 5.30 14.95
C SER A 109 2.56 6.50 14.01
N PHE A 110 2.80 6.28 12.71
CA PHE A 110 2.62 7.28 11.67
C PHE A 110 1.19 7.82 11.62
N PHE A 111 0.18 6.96 11.66
CA PHE A 111 -1.23 7.37 11.62
C PHE A 111 -1.61 8.23 12.84
N THR A 112 -1.13 7.84 14.02
CA THR A 112 -1.33 8.62 15.27
C THR A 112 -0.74 10.03 15.14
N TRP A 113 0.41 10.15 14.50
CA TRP A 113 1.02 11.44 14.22
C TRP A 113 0.27 12.21 13.12
N ALA A 114 0.04 11.57 11.97
CA ALA A 114 -0.51 12.19 10.77
C ALA A 114 -1.96 12.65 10.95
N TYR A 115 -2.78 11.93 11.71
CA TYR A 115 -4.19 12.27 11.97
C TYR A 115 -4.43 12.77 13.41
N GLY A 116 -3.35 13.02 14.15
CA GLY A 116 -3.42 13.65 15.46
C GLY A 116 -3.82 15.13 15.38
N ASN A 117 -4.24 15.71 16.50
CA ASN A 117 -4.37 17.16 16.59
C ASN A 117 -3.00 17.84 16.48
N LYS A 118 -2.98 19.17 16.30
CA LYS A 118 -1.73 19.93 16.12
C LYS A 118 -0.70 19.68 17.24
N GLU A 119 -1.15 19.63 18.49
CA GLU A 119 -0.30 19.36 19.65
C GLU A 119 0.34 17.96 19.58
N THR A 120 -0.44 16.94 19.24
CA THR A 120 0.04 15.57 19.04
C THR A 120 1.05 15.51 17.90
N ALA A 121 0.75 16.20 16.79
CA ALA A 121 1.60 16.20 15.60
C ALA A 121 2.95 16.89 15.87
N GLU A 122 2.97 17.98 16.64
CA GLU A 122 4.20 18.66 17.06
C GLU A 122 5.00 17.81 18.05
N ALA A 123 4.33 17.23 19.06
CA ALA A 123 4.99 16.46 20.12
C ALA A 123 5.57 15.11 19.66
N LYS A 124 4.91 14.43 18.70
CA LYS A 124 5.28 13.06 18.30
C LYS A 124 6.14 12.97 17.04
N LYS A 125 6.36 14.08 16.33
CA LYS A 125 7.03 14.04 15.02
C LYS A 125 8.44 13.45 15.12
N GLU A 126 9.25 13.92 16.06
CA GLU A 126 10.64 13.48 16.20
C GLU A 126 10.74 11.99 16.58
N ASP A 127 9.90 11.54 17.51
CA ASP A 127 9.83 10.12 17.91
C ASP A 127 9.40 9.23 16.73
N MET A 128 8.38 9.65 15.98
CA MET A 128 7.91 8.94 14.78
C MET A 128 9.01 8.86 13.71
N LEU A 129 9.75 9.96 13.46
CA LEU A 129 10.85 9.96 12.50
C LEU A 129 12.03 9.08 12.95
N LYS A 130 12.30 9.03 14.25
CA LYS A 130 13.31 8.13 14.82
C LYS A 130 12.92 6.66 14.65
N GLU A 131 11.68 6.32 15.00
CA GLU A 131 11.11 4.98 14.80
C GLU A 131 11.18 4.56 13.33
N ALA A 132 10.77 5.45 12.42
CA ALA A 132 10.89 5.24 10.98
C ALA A 132 12.34 5.02 10.55
N GLY A 133 13.28 5.80 11.08
CA GLY A 133 14.71 5.64 10.82
C GLY A 133 15.24 4.24 11.17
N GLU A 134 14.87 3.71 12.33
CA GLU A 134 15.23 2.36 12.78
C GLU A 134 14.54 1.27 11.95
N PHE A 135 13.26 1.44 11.68
CA PHE A 135 12.46 0.56 10.82
C PHE A 135 13.09 0.42 9.43
N PHE A 136 13.30 1.54 8.73
CA PHE A 136 13.87 1.51 7.38
C PHE A 136 15.31 1.00 7.36
N ARG A 137 16.07 1.18 8.46
CA ARG A 137 17.41 0.58 8.59
C ARG A 137 17.32 -0.95 8.58
N ALA A 138 16.35 -1.55 9.26
CA ALA A 138 16.13 -2.99 9.23
C ALA A 138 15.82 -3.48 7.80
N PHE A 139 14.96 -2.77 7.05
CA PHE A 139 14.67 -3.11 5.65
C PHE A 139 15.87 -2.95 4.72
N ASN A 140 16.67 -1.90 4.90
CA ASN A 140 17.91 -1.74 4.16
C ASN A 140 18.85 -2.94 4.38
N THR A 141 19.04 -3.37 5.63
CA THR A 141 19.86 -4.55 5.96
C THR A 141 19.29 -5.85 5.37
N THR A 142 17.96 -6.01 5.33
CA THR A 142 17.33 -7.15 4.64
C THR A 142 17.67 -7.16 3.15
N LEU A 143 17.59 -5.99 2.50
CA LEU A 143 17.85 -5.79 1.07
C LEU A 143 19.34 -5.82 0.70
N GLU A 144 20.26 -5.80 1.66
CA GLU A 144 21.69 -6.09 1.41
C GLU A 144 21.91 -7.57 1.03
N ARG A 145 20.98 -8.45 1.43
CA ARG A 145 21.12 -9.90 1.30
C ARG A 145 20.13 -10.52 0.32
N SER A 146 19.21 -9.73 -0.20
CA SER A 146 18.08 -10.19 -0.99
C SER A 146 17.65 -9.15 -2.01
N THR A 147 17.04 -9.60 -3.10
CA THR A 147 16.49 -8.68 -4.12
C THR A 147 15.17 -8.10 -3.65
N TRP A 148 14.31 -8.94 -3.09
CA TRP A 148 12.99 -8.60 -2.57
C TRP A 148 12.93 -8.86 -1.08
N LEU A 149 11.91 -8.34 -0.41
CA LEU A 149 11.79 -8.44 1.04
C LEU A 149 11.71 -9.89 1.55
N THR A 150 11.29 -10.82 0.70
CA THR A 150 11.15 -12.25 1.00
C THR A 150 12.22 -13.11 0.32
N GLY A 151 13.26 -12.50 -0.27
CA GLY A 151 14.38 -13.19 -0.91
C GLY A 151 14.50 -12.89 -2.41
N ASP A 152 14.25 -13.91 -3.22
CA ASP A 152 14.42 -13.90 -4.68
C ASP A 152 13.10 -13.72 -5.46
N THR A 153 11.96 -13.74 -4.76
CA THR A 153 10.62 -13.68 -5.34
C THR A 153 9.91 -12.42 -4.86
N ILE A 154 9.38 -11.63 -5.79
CA ILE A 154 8.56 -10.48 -5.44
C ILE A 154 7.21 -10.96 -4.91
N THR A 155 6.70 -10.26 -3.91
CA THR A 155 5.45 -10.56 -3.22
C THR A 155 4.66 -9.27 -3.02
N TYR A 156 3.39 -9.38 -2.63
CA TYR A 156 2.55 -8.20 -2.45
C TYR A 156 3.12 -7.22 -1.41
N ILE A 157 3.87 -7.73 -0.42
CA ILE A 157 4.43 -6.92 0.66
C ILE A 157 5.49 -5.94 0.17
N ASP A 158 6.15 -6.23 -0.96
CA ASP A 158 7.09 -5.30 -1.60
C ASP A 158 6.38 -4.01 -2.03
N PHE A 159 5.15 -4.09 -2.56
CA PHE A 159 4.36 -2.91 -2.94
C PHE A 159 3.86 -2.11 -1.74
N VAL A 160 3.59 -2.79 -0.62
CA VAL A 160 3.19 -2.14 0.64
C VAL A 160 4.35 -1.32 1.21
N LEU A 161 5.57 -1.88 1.24
CA LEU A 161 6.75 -1.13 1.66
C LEU A 161 7.09 -0.03 0.66
N TRP A 162 7.00 -0.28 -0.65
CA TRP A 162 7.30 0.70 -1.68
C TRP A 162 6.50 2.00 -1.49
N GLU A 163 5.19 1.88 -1.26
CA GLU A 163 4.34 3.04 -1.00
C GLU A 163 4.81 3.83 0.23
N PHE A 164 5.19 3.12 1.29
CA PHE A 164 5.60 3.76 2.52
C PHE A 164 6.97 4.43 2.39
N VAL A 165 7.87 3.85 1.60
CA VAL A 165 9.14 4.49 1.21
C VAL A 165 8.87 5.75 0.39
N ASP A 166 7.95 5.71 -0.57
CA ASP A 166 7.57 6.88 -1.38
C ASP A 166 6.97 8.01 -0.51
N GLU A 167 6.17 7.65 0.50
CA GLU A 167 5.63 8.58 1.48
C GLU A 167 6.73 9.27 2.29
N PHE A 168 7.71 8.52 2.78
CA PHE A 168 8.83 9.07 3.56
C PHE A 168 9.87 9.82 2.73
N LEU A 169 10.03 9.50 1.44
CA LEU A 169 10.84 10.30 0.52
C LEU A 169 10.33 11.75 0.40
N VAL A 170 9.07 11.97 0.73
CA VAL A 170 8.42 13.28 0.65
C VAL A 170 8.38 13.94 2.02
N LEU A 171 8.06 13.17 3.06
CA LEU A 171 7.98 13.67 4.43
C LEU A 171 9.34 14.04 5.02
N ALA A 172 10.32 13.14 4.89
CA ALA A 172 11.62 13.22 5.54
C ALA A 172 12.67 12.45 4.70
N PRO A 173 13.08 13.00 3.54
CA PRO A 173 13.88 12.29 2.55
C PRO A 173 15.19 11.70 3.10
N GLU A 174 15.81 12.35 4.09
CA GLU A 174 17.03 11.88 4.77
C GLU A 174 16.85 10.52 5.47
N VAL A 175 15.63 10.21 5.92
CA VAL A 175 15.28 8.92 6.51
C VAL A 175 15.40 7.79 5.48
N ILE A 176 15.23 8.08 4.19
CA ILE A 176 15.33 7.07 3.12
C ILE A 176 16.67 7.16 2.38
N THR A 177 17.06 8.36 1.95
CA THR A 177 18.24 8.59 1.09
C THR A 177 19.56 8.18 1.74
N SER A 178 19.62 8.10 3.07
CA SER A 178 20.76 7.53 3.81
C SER A 178 20.88 5.99 3.72
N LYS A 179 19.91 5.32 3.08
CA LYS A 179 19.76 3.85 3.03
C LYS A 179 19.76 3.37 1.57
N PRO A 180 20.95 3.14 0.98
CA PRO A 180 21.08 2.94 -0.47
C PRO A 180 20.33 1.72 -0.99
N LYS A 181 20.24 0.61 -0.22
CA LYS A 181 19.49 -0.58 -0.66
C LYS A 181 17.99 -0.36 -0.69
N LEU A 182 17.49 0.52 0.16
CA LEU A 182 16.09 0.91 0.14
C LEU A 182 15.77 1.80 -1.07
N VAL A 183 16.68 2.71 -1.44
CA VAL A 183 16.58 3.52 -2.66
C VAL A 183 16.64 2.63 -3.91
N GLU A 184 17.59 1.69 -3.98
CA GLU A 184 17.68 0.71 -5.07
C GLU A 184 16.40 -0.13 -5.19
N PHE A 185 15.83 -0.56 -4.05
CA PHE A 185 14.56 -1.29 -4.02
C PHE A 185 13.38 -0.47 -4.55
N HIS A 186 13.27 0.80 -4.15
CA HIS A 186 12.23 1.71 -4.63
C HIS A 186 12.33 1.96 -6.14
N ASN A 187 13.55 2.18 -6.64
CA ASN A 187 13.81 2.34 -8.07
C ASN A 187 13.45 1.07 -8.85
N ARG A 188 13.83 -0.11 -8.35
CA ARG A 188 13.58 -1.38 -9.05
C ARG A 188 12.11 -1.64 -9.35
N ILE A 189 11.22 -1.31 -8.41
CA ILE A 189 9.76 -1.49 -8.61
C ILE A 189 9.23 -0.46 -9.61
N SER A 190 9.69 0.79 -9.55
CA SER A 190 9.24 1.83 -10.50
C SER A 190 9.75 1.62 -11.93
N GLU A 191 10.80 0.81 -12.10
CA GLU A 191 11.36 0.44 -13.40
C GLU A 191 10.61 -0.70 -14.11
N PHE A 192 9.71 -1.43 -13.44
CA PHE A 192 8.86 -2.41 -14.13
C PHE A 192 8.05 -1.72 -15.25
N PRO A 193 8.04 -2.23 -16.49
CA PRO A 193 7.40 -1.53 -17.61
C PRO A 193 5.95 -1.13 -17.35
N GLN A 194 5.16 -2.02 -16.74
CA GLN A 194 3.77 -1.79 -16.40
C GLN A 194 3.59 -0.77 -15.26
N ILE A 195 4.49 -0.77 -14.26
CA ILE A 195 4.47 0.21 -13.16
C ILE A 195 4.90 1.59 -13.68
N LYS A 196 5.97 1.66 -14.47
CA LYS A 196 6.44 2.89 -15.10
C LYS A 196 5.35 3.53 -15.95
N LYS A 197 4.68 2.73 -16.78
CA LYS A 197 3.53 3.16 -17.58
C LYS A 197 2.41 3.71 -16.70
N TYR A 198 2.09 3.04 -15.59
CA TYR A 198 1.08 3.52 -14.65
C TYR A 198 1.48 4.86 -14.02
N LEU A 199 2.73 4.99 -13.53
CA LEU A 199 3.26 6.22 -12.93
C LEU A 199 3.21 7.43 -13.88
N GLU A 200 3.34 7.20 -15.18
CA GLU A 200 3.24 8.22 -16.23
C GLU A 200 1.79 8.48 -16.70
N SER A 201 0.83 7.67 -16.25
CA SER A 201 -0.57 7.74 -16.68
C SER A 201 -1.38 8.80 -15.90
N PRO A 202 -2.46 9.34 -16.49
CA PRO A 202 -3.39 10.23 -15.77
C PRO A 202 -4.14 9.52 -14.63
N ASN A 203 -4.11 8.18 -14.58
CA ASN A 203 -4.75 7.42 -13.51
C ASN A 203 -3.88 7.40 -12.24
N TYR A 204 -2.58 7.68 -12.31
CA TYR A 204 -1.74 7.67 -11.12
C TYR A 204 -2.07 8.86 -10.19
N ILE A 205 -2.41 8.54 -8.94
CA ILE A 205 -2.59 9.55 -7.89
C ILE A 205 -1.22 9.94 -7.35
N LYS A 206 -0.66 11.03 -7.87
CA LYS A 206 0.62 11.57 -7.37
C LYS A 206 0.51 12.00 -5.90
N ARG A 207 -0.60 12.67 -5.56
CA ARG A 207 -1.00 13.18 -4.24
C ARG A 207 -2.53 13.26 -4.16
N PRO A 208 -3.12 13.26 -2.95
CA PRO A 208 -2.46 13.17 -1.65
C PRO A 208 -2.20 11.73 -1.18
N PHE A 209 -1.24 11.53 -0.28
CA PHE A 209 -1.00 10.27 0.43
C PHE A 209 -2.12 9.97 1.43
N ASN A 210 -2.44 10.95 2.25
CA ASN A 210 -3.43 10.89 3.32
C ASN A 210 -4.57 11.87 3.05
N SER A 211 -5.66 11.78 3.81
CA SER A 211 -6.83 12.63 3.59
C SER A 211 -6.59 14.08 4.03
N PRO A 212 -6.52 15.07 3.12
CA PRO A 212 -6.15 16.45 3.47
C PRO A 212 -7.03 17.13 4.54
N PRO A 213 -8.36 16.88 4.61
CA PRO A 213 -9.19 17.45 5.67
C PRO A 213 -8.87 16.95 7.08
N PHE A 214 -8.18 15.80 7.21
CA PHE A 214 -7.99 15.12 8.49
C PHE A 214 -6.53 14.89 8.86
N ALA A 215 -5.60 15.01 7.91
CA ALA A 215 -4.19 14.72 8.12
C ALA A 215 -3.33 16.00 8.10
N VAL A 216 -2.34 16.05 8.98
CA VAL A 216 -1.30 17.11 9.01
C VAL A 216 -0.25 16.94 7.91
N PHE A 217 -0.20 15.77 7.27
CA PHE A 217 0.67 15.46 6.14
C PHE A 217 -0.13 14.68 5.09
N PHE A 218 -0.15 15.17 3.85
CA PHE A 218 -0.95 14.65 2.75
C PHE A 218 -0.23 14.81 1.41
#